data_AF-A0A661PHJ8-F1
#
_entry.id   AF-A0A661PHJ8-F1
#
_cell.length_a   1.000
_cell.length_b   1.000
_cell.length_c   1.000
_cell.angle_alpha   90.00
_cell.angle_beta   90.00
_cell.angle_gamma   90.00
#
_symmetry.space_group_name_H-M   'P 1'
#
loop_
_entity.id
_entity.type
_entity.pdbx_description
1 polymer ?
#
loop_
_entity_poly.entity_id
_entity_poly.type
_entity_poly.pdbx_seq_one_letter_code
_entity_poly.pdbx_strand_id
1 'polypeptide(L)'
;MMEGTLSRKAKESIAVLVSKDNGCKYCVAAHEGALSAIGVSPEEVHVIENELDRADFSQKEMALIKLARKANSEPLRGTKDEFTELRQLEASDAEIVEALGVMELFTAFNKFLDILQVEIDSKSA
;
A
#
# COMPACT_ATOMS: atom_id res chain seq x y z
N MET A 1 2.32 12.00 6.12
CA MET A 1 2.39 10.66 5.51
C MET A 1 2.95 9.63 6.47
N MET A 2 4.17 9.82 7.00
CA MET A 2 4.71 8.92 8.04
C MET A 2 4.00 9.07 9.39
N GLU A 3 3.43 10.24 9.66
CA GLU A 3 2.51 10.47 10.77
C GLU A 3 1.06 10.16 10.36
N GLY A 4 0.24 9.77 11.33
CA GLY A 4 -1.17 9.42 11.15
C GLY A 4 -1.57 8.24 12.04
N THR A 5 -2.78 7.76 11.83
CA THR A 5 -3.41 6.67 12.60
C THR A 5 -3.08 5.29 12.03
N LEU A 6 -2.94 5.18 10.71
CA LEU A 6 -2.57 3.92 10.07
C LEU A 6 -1.06 3.66 10.25
N SER A 7 -0.71 2.41 10.59
CA SER A 7 0.66 2.02 10.87
C SER A 7 1.58 2.29 9.67
N ARG A 8 2.85 2.63 9.93
CA ARG A 8 3.81 2.86 8.86
C ARG A 8 3.99 1.62 7.99
N LYS A 9 4.00 0.42 8.58
CA LYS A 9 4.04 -0.85 7.86
C LYS A 9 2.86 -0.98 6.87
N ALA A 10 1.64 -0.72 7.32
CA ALA A 10 0.46 -0.78 6.44
C ALA A 10 0.53 0.27 5.30
N LYS A 11 0.98 1.49 5.59
CA LYS A 11 1.14 2.54 4.57
C LYS A 11 2.15 2.15 3.49
N GLU A 12 3.34 1.71 3.88
CA GLU A 12 4.37 1.27 2.93
C GLU A 12 3.92 0.00 2.17
N SER A 13 3.14 -0.87 2.82
CA SER A 13 2.56 -2.06 2.17
C SER A 13 1.52 -1.69 1.10
N ILE A 14 0.68 -0.68 1.36
CA ILE A 14 -0.22 -0.13 0.33
C ILE A 14 0.59 0.42 -0.83
N ALA A 15 1.65 1.20 -0.54
CA ALA A 15 2.48 1.84 -1.54
C ALA A 15 3.19 0.83 -2.46
N VAL A 16 3.81 -0.23 -1.90
CA VAL A 16 4.47 -1.28 -2.69
C VAL A 16 3.46 -2.08 -3.51
N LEU A 17 2.30 -2.43 -2.95
CA LEU A 17 1.27 -3.22 -3.64
C LEU A 17 0.63 -2.45 -4.79
N VAL A 18 0.28 -1.18 -4.59
CA VAL A 18 -0.25 -0.30 -5.65
C VAL A 18 0.80 -0.09 -6.74
N SER A 19 2.05 0.13 -6.35
CA SER A 19 3.16 0.29 -7.30
C SER A 19 3.41 -0.97 -8.13
N LYS A 20 3.28 -2.15 -7.51
CA LYS A 20 3.36 -3.44 -8.18
C LYS A 20 2.20 -3.64 -9.15
N ASP A 21 0.97 -3.36 -8.71
CA ASP A 21 -0.24 -3.43 -9.55
C ASP A 21 -0.14 -2.50 -10.78
N ASN A 22 0.53 -1.34 -10.62
CA ASN A 22 0.73 -0.35 -11.67
C ASN A 22 2.02 -0.55 -12.50
N GLY A 23 2.88 -1.51 -12.14
CA GLY A 23 4.12 -1.80 -12.85
C GLY A 23 5.28 -0.81 -12.65
N CYS A 24 5.22 0.08 -11.64
CA CYS A 24 6.33 1.02 -11.35
C CYS A 24 7.47 0.33 -10.59
N LYS A 25 8.48 -0.17 -11.32
CA LYS A 25 9.64 -0.87 -10.72
C LYS A 25 10.42 -0.01 -9.72
N TYR A 26 10.61 1.28 -10.03
CA TYR A 26 11.30 2.19 -9.12
C TYR A 26 10.56 2.33 -7.79
N CYS A 27 9.25 2.54 -7.87
CA CYS A 27 8.40 2.73 -6.71
C CYS A 27 8.36 1.44 -5.86
N VAL A 28 8.28 0.27 -6.49
CA VAL A 28 8.38 -1.02 -5.78
C VAL A 28 9.67 -1.09 -4.97
N ALA A 29 10.83 -0.91 -5.62
CA ALA A 29 12.12 -0.95 -4.93
C ALA A 29 12.22 0.09 -3.80
N ALA A 30 11.72 1.31 -4.01
CA ALA A 30 11.73 2.36 -2.99
C ALA A 30 10.91 1.97 -1.74
N HIS A 31 9.74 1.36 -1.92
CA HIS A 31 8.87 0.95 -0.81
C HIS A 31 9.30 -0.36 -0.15
N GLU A 32 9.93 -1.28 -0.88
CA GLU A 32 10.64 -2.44 -0.29
C GLU A 32 11.78 -1.96 0.63
N GLY A 33 12.56 -0.97 0.18
CA GLY A 33 13.60 -0.34 0.99
C GLY A 33 13.03 0.37 2.22
N ALA A 34 11.87 1.04 2.10
CA ALA A 34 11.19 1.68 3.22
C ALA A 34 10.65 0.69 4.25
N LEU A 35 10.10 -0.45 3.82
CA LEU A 35 9.69 -1.57 4.68
C LEU A 35 10.90 -2.18 5.40
N SER A 36 11.99 -2.42 4.67
CA SER A 36 13.24 -2.92 5.24
C SER A 36 13.80 -1.96 6.30
N ALA A 37 13.76 -0.65 6.04
CA ALA A 37 14.23 0.38 6.98
C ALA A 37 13.44 0.46 8.29
N ILE A 38 12.23 -0.11 8.35
CA ILE A 38 11.44 -0.23 9.59
C ILE A 38 11.48 -1.63 10.20
N GLY A 39 12.33 -2.52 9.69
CA GLY A 39 12.59 -3.85 10.24
C GLY A 39 11.67 -4.96 9.73
N VAL A 40 10.91 -4.73 8.65
CA VAL A 40 10.18 -5.80 7.96
C VAL A 40 11.19 -6.67 7.23
N SER A 41 11.14 -7.99 7.43
CA SER A 41 12.13 -8.89 6.84
C SER A 41 11.89 -9.07 5.33
N PRO A 42 12.92 -9.42 4.54
CA PRO A 42 12.74 -9.73 3.12
C PRO A 42 11.69 -10.84 2.86
N GLU A 43 11.61 -11.84 3.73
CA GLU A 43 10.60 -12.90 3.66
C GLU A 43 9.20 -12.35 3.89
N GLU A 44 9.05 -11.42 4.84
CA GLU A 44 7.76 -10.78 5.11
C GLU A 44 7.35 -9.84 3.97
N VAL A 45 8.28 -9.08 3.38
CA VAL A 45 8.01 -8.29 2.16
C VAL A 45 7.51 -9.20 1.05
N HIS A 46 8.18 -10.35 0.82
CA HIS A 46 7.75 -11.33 -0.16
C HIS A 46 6.31 -11.84 0.09
N VAL A 47 5.97 -12.12 1.36
CA VAL A 47 4.61 -12.52 1.76
C VAL A 47 3.60 -11.39 1.51
N ILE A 48 3.91 -10.15 1.90
CA ILE A 48 3.05 -8.98 1.65
C ILE A 48 2.71 -8.87 0.16
N GLU A 49 3.71 -9.01 -0.69
CA GLU A 49 3.60 -8.80 -2.13
C GLU A 49 2.92 -9.94 -2.91
N ASN A 50 3.05 -11.18 -2.46
CA ASN A 50 2.66 -12.36 -3.24
C ASN A 50 1.60 -13.23 -2.55
N GLU A 51 1.51 -13.15 -1.23
CA GLU A 51 0.66 -13.98 -0.39
C GLU A 51 -0.05 -13.12 0.67
N LEU A 52 -0.58 -11.97 0.25
CA LEU A 52 -1.10 -10.92 1.15
C LEU A 52 -1.99 -11.46 2.28
N ASP A 53 -2.88 -12.42 2.00
CA ASP A 53 -3.76 -13.03 3.01
C ASP A 53 -3.03 -13.76 4.16
N ARG A 54 -1.73 -14.07 3.98
CA ARG A 54 -0.86 -14.68 4.99
C ARG A 54 0.06 -13.67 5.69
N ALA A 55 0.05 -12.40 5.27
CA ALA A 55 0.87 -11.36 5.87
C ALA A 55 0.39 -11.02 7.28
N ASP A 56 1.34 -10.66 8.17
CA ASP A 56 1.06 -10.34 9.56
C ASP A 56 0.46 -8.92 9.70
N PHE A 57 -0.85 -8.82 9.50
CA PHE A 57 -1.65 -7.62 9.71
C PHE A 57 -2.86 -7.93 10.59
N SER A 58 -3.31 -6.92 11.32
CA SER A 58 -4.65 -6.98 11.92
C SER A 58 -5.72 -7.14 10.83
N GLN A 59 -6.88 -7.71 11.18
CA GLN A 59 -8.00 -7.82 10.24
C GLN A 59 -8.41 -6.45 9.67
N LYS A 60 -8.35 -5.39 10.50
CA LYS A 60 -8.60 -4.02 10.09
C LYS A 60 -7.59 -3.53 9.05
N GLU A 61 -6.28 -3.67 9.31
CA GLU A 61 -5.25 -3.26 8.35
C GLU A 61 -5.36 -4.04 7.04
N MET A 62 -5.62 -5.35 7.12
CA MET A 62 -5.83 -6.18 5.95
C MET A 62 -6.99 -5.67 5.09
N ALA A 63 -8.12 -5.35 5.71
CA ALA A 63 -9.29 -4.79 5.01
C ALA A 63 -8.98 -3.41 4.38
N LEU A 64 -8.23 -2.54 5.07
CA LEU A 64 -7.80 -1.25 4.54
C LEU A 64 -6.84 -1.39 3.35
N ILE A 65 -5.88 -2.32 3.41
CA ILE A 65 -4.95 -2.62 2.31
C ILE A 65 -5.74 -3.13 1.09
N LYS A 66 -6.71 -4.03 1.30
CA LYS A 66 -7.57 -4.55 0.22
C LYS A 66 -8.44 -3.46 -0.39
N LEU A 67 -9.04 -2.58 0.43
CA LEU A 67 -9.78 -1.42 -0.05
C LEU A 67 -8.88 -0.54 -0.94
N ALA A 68 -7.67 -0.22 -0.48
CA ALA A 68 -6.72 0.59 -1.23
C ALA A 68 -6.37 -0.05 -2.60
N ARG A 69 -6.02 -1.33 -2.63
CA ARG A 69 -5.74 -2.02 -3.90
C ARG A 69 -6.93 -2.04 -4.85
N LYS A 70 -8.14 -2.31 -4.33
CA LYS A 70 -9.35 -2.27 -5.15
C LYS A 70 -9.64 -0.87 -5.67
N ALA A 71 -9.43 0.17 -4.87
CA ALA A 71 -9.62 1.55 -5.31
C ALA A 71 -8.64 1.93 -6.43
N ASN A 72 -7.42 1.38 -6.42
CA ASN A 72 -6.46 1.53 -7.52
C ASN A 72 -6.95 0.85 -8.82
N SER A 73 -7.40 -0.40 -8.74
CA SER A 73 -7.80 -1.17 -9.93
C SER A 73 -9.21 -0.87 -10.44
N GLU A 74 -10.14 -0.49 -9.55
CA GLU A 74 -11.56 -0.35 -9.80
C GLU A 74 -12.17 0.90 -9.10
N PRO A 75 -11.68 2.13 -9.36
CA PRO A 75 -12.02 3.35 -8.59
C PRO A 75 -13.51 3.74 -8.60
N LEU A 76 -14.28 3.27 -9.59
CA LEU A 76 -15.71 3.56 -9.74
C LEU A 76 -16.62 2.43 -9.24
N ARG A 77 -16.07 1.38 -8.62
CA ARG A 77 -16.80 0.19 -8.14
C ARG A 77 -16.73 0.01 -6.63
N GLY A 78 -16.55 1.10 -5.89
CA GLY A 78 -16.71 1.10 -4.44
C GLY A 78 -18.14 0.73 -4.05
N THR A 79 -18.29 -0.14 -3.06
CA THR A 79 -19.59 -0.61 -2.56
C THR A 79 -19.81 -0.16 -1.11
N LYS A 80 -21.07 -0.02 -0.70
CA LYS A 80 -21.43 0.28 0.70
C LYS A 80 -21.03 -0.86 1.65
N ASP A 81 -20.95 -2.08 1.13
CA ASP A 81 -20.63 -3.28 1.90
C ASP A 81 -19.20 -3.25 2.44
N GLU A 82 -18.24 -2.76 1.65
CA GLU A 82 -16.83 -2.63 2.05
C GLU A 82 -16.65 -1.64 3.21
N PHE A 83 -17.33 -0.50 3.15
CA PHE A 83 -17.29 0.46 4.25
C PHE A 83 -17.98 -0.09 5.49
N THR A 84 -19.02 -0.92 5.32
CA THR A 84 -19.72 -1.58 6.43
C THR A 84 -18.80 -2.58 7.13
N GLU A 85 -18.08 -3.41 6.39
CA GLU A 85 -17.06 -4.33 6.94
C GLU A 85 -15.97 -3.56 7.71
N LEU A 86 -15.45 -2.49 7.11
CA LEU A 86 -14.46 -1.64 7.77
C LEU A 86 -14.96 -1.03 9.08
N ARG A 87 -16.24 -0.63 9.15
CA ARG A 87 -16.84 -0.16 10.41
C ARG A 87 -16.98 -1.26 11.45
N GLN A 88 -17.29 -2.48 11.06
CA GLN A 88 -17.36 -3.63 11.98
C GLN A 88 -15.98 -3.97 12.58
N LEU A 89 -14.91 -3.71 11.83
CA LEU A 89 -13.52 -3.82 12.26
C LEU A 89 -13.01 -2.59 13.02
N GLU A 90 -13.91 -1.65 13.36
CA GLU A 90 -13.59 -0.41 14.07
C GLU A 90 -12.58 0.49 13.32
N ALA A 91 -12.60 0.46 11.98
CA ALA A 91 -11.82 1.39 11.17
C ALA A 91 -12.40 2.81 11.26
N SER A 92 -11.54 3.74 11.64
CA SER A 92 -11.86 5.17 11.69
C SER A 92 -11.87 5.80 10.30
N ASP A 93 -12.56 6.94 10.17
CA ASP A 93 -12.55 7.74 8.93
C ASP A 93 -11.13 8.17 8.56
N ALA A 94 -10.31 8.48 9.56
CA ALA A 94 -8.92 8.86 9.38
C ALA A 94 -8.10 7.72 8.74
N GLU A 95 -8.23 6.49 9.23
CA GLU A 95 -7.53 5.33 8.66
C GLU A 95 -7.97 5.03 7.22
N ILE A 96 -9.27 5.15 6.93
CA ILE A 96 -9.82 4.96 5.57
C ILE A 96 -9.27 6.02 4.62
N VAL A 97 -9.31 7.29 5.01
CA VAL A 97 -8.78 8.40 4.21
C VAL A 97 -7.27 8.29 4.04
N GLU A 98 -6.54 7.87 5.07
CA GLU A 98 -5.10 7.64 4.99
C GLU A 98 -4.78 6.50 4.00
N ALA A 99 -5.49 5.37 4.05
CA ALA A 99 -5.29 4.26 3.13
C ALA A 99 -5.53 4.66 1.66
N LEU A 100 -6.65 5.34 1.39
CA LEU A 100 -6.99 5.83 0.05
C LEU A 100 -6.05 6.94 -0.41
N GLY A 101 -5.61 7.81 0.50
CA GLY A 101 -4.68 8.89 0.20
C GLY A 101 -3.28 8.37 -0.15
N VAL A 102 -2.78 7.36 0.56
CA VAL A 102 -1.52 6.67 0.21
C VAL A 102 -1.63 6.01 -1.15
N MET A 103 -2.73 5.29 -1.41
CA MET A 103 -3.00 4.70 -2.72
C MET A 103 -2.94 5.75 -3.83
N GLU A 104 -3.74 6.81 -3.76
CA GLU A 104 -3.85 7.78 -4.86
C GLU A 104 -2.53 8.53 -5.06
N LEU A 105 -1.81 8.84 -3.98
CA LEU A 105 -0.50 9.47 -4.07
C LEU A 105 0.46 8.58 -4.86
N PHE A 106 0.59 7.29 -4.51
CA PHE A 106 1.54 6.42 -5.19
C PHE A 106 1.08 6.07 -6.60
N THR A 107 -0.22 6.00 -6.87
CA THR A 107 -0.74 5.95 -8.25
C THR A 107 -0.28 7.15 -9.08
N ALA A 108 -0.25 8.36 -8.51
CA ALA A 108 0.29 9.53 -9.20
C ALA A 108 1.82 9.43 -9.43
N PHE A 109 2.58 9.04 -8.40
CA PHE A 109 4.03 8.85 -8.50
C PHE A 109 4.40 7.77 -9.51
N ASN A 110 3.69 6.64 -9.54
CA ASN A 110 3.91 5.58 -10.52
C ASN A 110 3.86 6.12 -11.95
N LYS A 111 2.86 6.96 -12.27
CA LYS A 111 2.66 7.50 -13.61
C LYS A 111 3.79 8.40 -14.07
N PHE A 112 4.15 9.41 -13.26
CA PHE A 112 5.16 10.37 -13.73
C PHE A 112 6.58 9.82 -13.60
N LEU A 113 6.88 8.96 -12.62
CA LEU A 113 8.19 8.33 -12.51
C LEU A 113 8.45 7.36 -13.67
N ASP A 114 7.41 6.64 -14.13
CA ASP A 114 7.51 5.80 -15.32
C ASP A 114 7.82 6.64 -16.58
N ILE A 115 7.11 7.75 -16.79
CA ILE A 115 7.39 8.66 -17.92
C ILE A 115 8.80 9.26 -17.86
N LEU A 116 9.28 9.57 -16.65
CA LEU A 116 10.63 10.12 -16.43
C LEU A 116 11.74 9.06 -16.53
N GLN A 117 11.39 7.77 -16.61
CA GLN A 117 12.34 6.65 -16.67
C GLN A 117 13.37 6.71 -15.53
N VAL A 118 12.90 6.98 -14.31
CA VAL A 118 13.78 7.09 -13.14
C VAL A 118 14.42 5.73 -12.86
N GLU A 119 15.76 5.71 -12.82
CA GLU A 119 16.53 4.50 -12.56
C GLU A 119 16.56 4.14 -11.08
N ILE A 120 16.60 2.83 -10.80
CA ILE A 120 16.77 2.30 -9.45
C ILE A 120 18.25 2.41 -9.08
N ASP A 121 18.58 3.31 -8.15
CA ASP A 121 19.95 3.43 -7.67
C ASP A 121 20.34 2.19 -6.86
N SER A 122 21.50 1.62 -7.17
CA SER A 122 22.08 0.43 -6.51
C SER A 122 22.32 0.54 -5.00
N LYS A 123 22.08 1.71 -4.39
CA LYS A 123 22.17 1.96 -2.94
C LYS A 123 20.81 1.90 -2.23
N SER A 124 19.73 1.71 -2.98
CA SER A 124 18.35 1.70 -2.49
C SER A 124 17.71 0.31 -2.49
N ALA A 125 18.47 -0.72 -2.91
CA ALA A 125 18.11 -2.14 -2.89
C ALA A 125 18.92 -2.90 -1.83
#